data_AF-A0AAP2Q4S0-F1
#
_entry.id   AF-A0AAP2Q4S0-F1
#
_cell.length_a   1.000
_cell.length_b   1.000
_cell.length_c   1.000
_cell.angle_alpha   90.00
_cell.angle_beta   90.00
_cell.angle_gamma   90.00
#
_symmetry.space_group_name_H-M   'P 1'
#
loop_
_entity.id
_entity.type
_entity.pdbx_description
1 polymer ?
#
loop_
_entity_poly.entity_id
_entity_poly.type
_entity_poly.pdbx_seq_one_letter_code
_entity_poly.pdbx_strand_id
1 'polypeptide(L)' 'MIQTKEDLRLYLEKDKQALGITRKRPCLVGDDIWKFEIALRYHEYLTNVNGGGGDTPYSSEILGLFASLLWNTLRILNSN' A
#
# COMPACT_ATOMS: atom_id res chain seq x y z
N MET A 1 -10.87 9.34 3.97
CA MET A 1 -11.12 10.03 2.69
C MET A 1 -9.95 10.95 2.41
N ILE A 2 -8.98 10.42 1.68
CA ILE A 2 -7.75 11.15 1.33
C ILE A 2 -8.00 11.92 0.05
N GLN A 3 -7.95 13.25 0.10
CA GLN A 3 -8.20 14.11 -1.07
C GLN A 3 -6.97 14.93 -1.43
N THR A 4 -6.10 15.21 -0.45
CA THR A 4 -4.89 16.01 -0.64
C THR A 4 -3.63 15.20 -0.40
N LYS A 5 -2.48 15.71 -0.85
CA LYS A 5 -1.17 15.05 -0.60
C LYS A 5 -0.78 15.16 0.87
N GLU A 6 -1.30 16.16 1.57
CA GLU A 6 -1.10 16.42 2.98
C GLU A 6 -1.81 15.36 3.81
N ASP A 7 -3.07 15.05 3.47
CA ASP A 7 -3.80 13.94 4.07
C ASP A 7 -3.07 12.63 3.87
N LEU A 8 -2.61 12.35 2.63
CA LEU A 8 -1.89 11.13 2.32
C LEU A 8 -0.67 10.96 3.23
N ARG A 9 0.14 12.01 3.42
CA ARG A 9 1.28 11.99 4.33
C ARG A 9 0.87 11.77 5.78
N LEU A 10 -0.20 12.42 6.23
CA LEU A 10 -0.71 12.27 7.59
C LEU A 10 -1.13 10.82 7.88
N TYR A 11 -1.88 10.19 6.98
CA TYR A 11 -2.31 8.80 7.15
C TYR A 11 -1.14 7.82 7.10
N LEU A 12 -0.18 8.01 6.18
CA LEU A 12 1.02 7.17 6.12
C LEU A 12 1.86 7.26 7.41
N GLU A 13 1.95 8.44 8.03
CA GLU A 13 2.65 8.62 9.30
C GLU A 13 1.89 7.96 10.46
N LYS A 14 0.55 8.00 10.45
CA LYS A 14 -0.30 7.33 11.45
C LYS A 14 -0.20 5.81 11.36
N ASP A 15 -0.27 5.26 10.16
CA ASP A 15 -0.12 3.82 9.89
C ASP A 15 1.28 3.34 10.36
N LYS A 16 2.32 4.11 10.04
CA LYS A 16 3.68 3.88 10.51
C LYS A 16 3.80 3.91 12.05
N GLN A 17 3.16 4.88 12.71
CA GLN A 17 3.14 4.99 14.18
C GLN A 17 2.40 3.80 14.80
N ALA A 18 1.28 3.36 14.20
CA ALA A 18 0.49 2.23 14.67
C ALA A 18 1.27 0.91 14.59
N LEU A 19 2.07 0.73 13.53
CA LEU A 19 2.96 -0.42 13.37
C LEU A 19 4.24 -0.33 14.23
N GLY A 20 4.44 0.75 14.99
CA GLY A 20 5.64 0.95 15.81
C GLY A 20 6.93 1.11 15.00
N ILE A 21 6.82 1.51 13.73
CA ILE A 21 7.95 1.57 12.80
C ILE A 21 8.67 2.91 12.94
N THR A 22 9.95 2.89 13.30
CA THR A 22 10.76 4.11 13.50
C THR A 22 11.58 4.52 12.26
N ARG A 23 11.75 3.62 11.30
CA ARG A 23 12.56 3.82 10.07
C ARG A 23 11.84 4.58 8.96
N LYS A 24 12.59 5.08 7.98
CA LYS A 24 12.07 5.91 6.88
C LYS A 24 11.50 5.12 5.69
N ARG A 25 11.87 3.86 5.49
CA ARG A 25 11.44 3.04 4.34
C ARG A 25 11.16 1.58 4.76
N PRO A 26 10.17 0.90 4.14
CA PRO A 26 9.96 -0.53 4.32
C PRO A 26 11.15 -1.32 3.81
N CYS A 27 11.50 -2.39 4.52
CA CYS A 27 12.44 -3.39 4.01
C CYS A 27 11.78 -4.19 2.88
N LEU A 28 12.62 -4.72 2.01
CA LEU A 28 12.18 -5.57 0.90
C LEU A 28 11.52 -6.86 1.38
N VAL A 29 11.84 -7.35 2.58
CA VAL A 29 11.33 -8.61 3.14
C VAL A 29 10.73 -8.36 4.53
N GLY A 30 9.53 -8.86 4.79
CA GLY A 30 8.89 -8.89 6.12
C GLY A 30 7.99 -7.68 6.46
N ASP A 31 7.99 -6.61 5.66
CA ASP A 31 7.13 -5.43 5.88
C ASP A 31 5.82 -5.48 5.10
N ASP A 32 5.26 -6.67 5.00
CA ASP A 32 4.15 -6.92 4.09
C ASP A 32 2.90 -6.15 4.51
N ILE A 33 2.64 -6.04 5.82
CA ILE A 33 1.56 -5.23 6.37
C ILE A 33 1.79 -3.74 6.07
N TRP A 34 2.99 -3.22 6.33
CA TRP A 34 3.28 -1.80 6.10
C TRP A 34 3.20 -1.43 4.61
N LYS A 35 3.70 -2.29 3.73
CA LYS A 35 3.58 -2.13 2.28
C LYS A 35 2.12 -2.14 1.84
N PHE A 36 1.31 -3.03 2.42
CA PHE A 36 -0.12 -3.14 2.13
C PHE A 36 -0.87 -1.87 2.56
N GLU A 37 -0.61 -1.36 3.77
CA GLU A 37 -1.20 -0.10 4.24
C GLU A 37 -0.81 1.07 3.34
N ILE A 38 0.47 1.22 3.01
CA ILE A 38 0.94 2.26 2.08
C ILE A 38 0.15 2.19 0.77
N ALA A 39 0.07 1.00 0.19
CA ALA A 39 -0.53 0.82 -1.11
C ALA A 39 -2.05 1.06 -1.09
N LEU A 40 -2.75 0.71 0.00
CA LEU A 40 -4.15 1.07 0.22
C LEU A 40 -4.36 2.59 0.27
N ARG A 41 -3.49 3.33 0.96
CA ARG A 41 -3.59 4.80 1.07
C ARG A 41 -3.38 5.50 -0.27
N TYR A 42 -2.43 5.01 -1.07
CA TYR A 42 -2.23 5.49 -2.44
C TYR A 42 -3.42 5.16 -3.34
N HIS A 43 -3.99 3.96 -3.22
CA HIS A 43 -5.18 3.56 -3.96
C HIS A 43 -6.39 4.45 -3.64
N GLU A 44 -6.63 4.73 -2.36
CA GLU A 44 -7.71 5.63 -1.92
C GLU A 44 -7.50 7.04 -2.47
N TYR A 45 -6.28 7.59 -2.36
CA TYR A 45 -5.95 8.91 -2.91
C TYR A 45 -6.16 8.98 -4.42
N LEU A 46 -5.65 8.00 -5.18
CA LEU A 46 -5.83 7.94 -6.64
C LEU A 46 -7.31 7.83 -7.02
N THR A 47 -8.07 6.99 -6.31
CA THR A 47 -9.52 6.81 -6.55
C THR A 47 -10.27 8.12 -6.33
N ASN A 48 -9.95 8.85 -5.25
CA ASN A 48 -10.61 10.09 -4.91
C ASN A 48 -10.20 11.27 -5.81
N VAL A 49 -8.94 11.31 -6.25
CA VAL A 49 -8.41 12.40 -7.11
C VAL A 49 -8.76 12.20 -8.58
N ASN A 50 -8.71 10.96 -9.10
CA ASN A 50 -9.01 10.66 -10.50
C ASN A 50 -10.46 10.23 -10.75
N GLY A 51 -11.36 10.33 -9.77
CA GLY A 51 -12.78 10.16 -10.00
C GLY A 51 -13.18 8.78 -10.53
N GLY A 52 -12.62 7.70 -9.98
CA GLY A 52 -13.14 6.34 -10.18
C GLY A 52 -12.85 5.65 -11.52
N GLY A 53 -11.86 6.10 -12.30
CA GLY A 53 -11.38 5.36 -13.48
C GLY A 53 -10.27 4.37 -13.10
N GLY A 54 -10.56 3.06 -13.14
CA GLY A 54 -9.68 1.96 -12.73
C GLY A 54 -8.39 1.76 -13.54
N ASP A 55 -7.96 2.73 -14.34
CA ASP A 55 -6.80 2.64 -15.21
C ASP A 55 -5.85 3.83 -14.95
N THR A 56 -4.94 3.67 -13.99
CA THR A 56 -3.82 4.61 -13.82
C THR A 56 -2.49 3.88 -14.03
N PRO A 57 -1.47 4.49 -14.65
CA PRO A 57 -0.21 3.82 -15.00
C PRO A 57 0.60 3.36 -13.76
N TYR A 58 0.42 4.03 -12.61
CA TYR A 58 0.97 3.61 -11.31
C TYR A 58 0.32 2.35 -10.74
N SER A 59 -0.86 1.96 -11.25
CA SER A 59 -1.54 0.72 -10.89
C SER A 59 -0.68 -0.49 -11.24
N SER A 60 0.08 -0.48 -12.35
CA SER A 60 0.89 -1.65 -12.76
C SER A 60 2.08 -1.94 -11.81
N GLU A 61 2.73 -0.91 -11.27
CA GLU A 61 3.83 -1.08 -10.30
C GLU A 61 3.29 -1.46 -8.92
N ILE A 62 2.21 -0.82 -8.47
CA ILE A 62 1.57 -1.12 -7.19
C ILE A 62 0.86 -2.48 -7.23
N LEU A 63 0.17 -2.83 -8.32
CA LEU A 63 -0.38 -4.16 -8.58
C LEU A 63 0.71 -5.19 -8.74
N GLY A 64 1.88 -4.87 -9.30
CA GLY A 64 3.02 -5.78 -9.35
C GLY A 64 3.51 -6.14 -7.95
N LEU A 65 3.64 -5.13 -7.07
CA LEU A 65 3.95 -5.35 -5.66
C LEU A 65 2.83 -6.12 -4.95
N PHE A 66 1.57 -5.72 -5.13
CA PHE A 66 0.40 -6.42 -4.59
C PHE A 66 0.30 -7.86 -5.07
N ALA A 67 0.50 -8.14 -6.36
CA ALA A 67 0.43 -9.47 -6.96
C ALA A 67 1.58 -10.34 -6.48
N SER A 68 2.79 -9.78 -6.34
CA SER A 68 3.93 -10.51 -5.77
C SER A 68 3.69 -10.86 -4.29
N LEU A 69 3.11 -9.93 -3.52
CA LEU A 69 2.71 -10.16 -2.13
C LEU A 69 1.58 -11.19 -2.04
N LEU A 70 0.51 -11.01 -2.81
CA LEU A 70 -0.65 -11.90 -2.82
C LEU A 70 -0.25 -13.31 -3.26
N TRP A 71 0.61 -13.45 -4.28
CA TRP A 71 1.14 -14.73 -4.73
C TRP A 71 1.98 -15.41 -3.66
N ASN A 72 2.87 -14.68 -2.96
CA ASN A 72 3.65 -15.25 -1.87
C ASN A 72 2.77 -15.67 -0.69
N THR A 73 1.76 -14.87 -0.33
CA THR A 73 0.83 -15.19 0.76
C THR A 73 -0.08 -16.37 0.40
N LEU A 74 -0.62 -16.41 -0.82
CA LEU A 74 -1.42 -17.53 -1.32
C LEU A 74 -0.60 -18.82 -1.45
N ARG A 75 0.68 -18.73 -1.84
CA ARG A 75 1.61 -19.87 -1.85
C ARG A 75 1.82 -20.45 -0.45
N ILE A 76 1.93 -19.61 0.58
CA ILE A 76 2.09 -20.06 1.97
C ILE A 76 0.81 -20.70 2.49
N LEU A 77 -0.35 -20.14 2.13
CA LEU A 77 -1.66 -20.66 2.55
C LEU A 77 -2.07 -21.95 1.83
N ASN A 78 -1.63 -22.15 0.58
CA ASN A 78 -1.92 -23.35 -0.23
C ASN A 78 -0.85 -24.46 -0.10
N SER A 79 0.12 -24.28 0.81
CA SER A 79 1.19 -25.24 1.10
C SER A 79 1.05 -25.90 2.48
N ASN A 80 -0.05 -25.63 3.20
CA ASN A 80 -0.53 -26.35 4.39
C ASN A 80 -1.78 -27.15 4.00
#